data_AF-A0A0F8ZBD7-F1
#
_entry.id   AF-A0A0F8ZBD7-F1
#
_cell.length_a   1.000
_cell.length_b   1.000
_cell.length_c   1.000
_cell.angle_alpha   90.00
_cell.angle_beta   90.00
_cell.angle_gamma   90.00
#
_symmetry.space_group_name_H-M   'P 1'
#
loop_
_entity.id
_entity.type
_entity.pdbx_description
1 polymer ?
#
loop_
_entity_poly.entity_id
_entity_poly.type
_entity_poly.pdbx_seq_one_letter_code
_entity_poly.pdbx_strand_id
1 'polypeptide(L)'
;MDAQARSKGELKAKIAGLEEEEKSTMERIKELEKRIAEFHDRLKNTVRHNIKECKVQLKEARKQVLESIDTMELRDKIFNAEVVNESIGQRGRKNELLAAALSTEQDAKELTKKMELRKQKKTEAIAAADMPAEGLGLEEGRVFYEGVPFDQCSSAEQLRVSVAIAMAVNPKLKVLRLEEGSLLDENHLEIIAEMAREKDYQVWIERVDDSGSVGIVMEDGMVKADHQVVQEELIP
;
A
#
# COMPACT_ATOMS: atom_id res chain seq x y z
N MET A 1 -22.93 -119.62 51.26
CA MET A 1 -21.85 -119.51 50.25
C MET A 1 -22.23 -118.61 49.06
N ASP A 2 -23.46 -118.07 48.98
CA ASP A 2 -23.94 -117.31 47.80
C ASP A 2 -23.50 -115.83 47.70
N ALA A 3 -23.19 -115.15 48.81
CA ALA A 3 -22.79 -113.73 48.78
C ALA A 3 -21.36 -113.49 48.25
N GLN A 4 -20.44 -114.42 48.51
CA GLN A 4 -19.05 -114.36 48.02
C GLN A 4 -18.93 -114.68 46.53
N ALA A 5 -19.83 -115.49 45.97
CA ALA A 5 -19.84 -115.83 44.55
C ALA A 5 -20.31 -114.65 43.68
N ARG A 6 -21.33 -113.88 44.12
CA ARG A 6 -21.81 -112.68 43.42
C ARG A 6 -20.79 -111.53 43.42
N SER A 7 -20.17 -111.23 44.56
CA SER A 7 -19.11 -110.21 44.66
C SER A 7 -17.85 -110.54 43.84
N LYS A 8 -17.48 -111.83 43.75
CA LYS A 8 -16.36 -112.30 42.90
C LYS A 8 -16.69 -112.21 41.40
N GLY A 9 -17.97 -112.36 41.01
CA GLY A 9 -18.44 -112.18 39.64
C GLY A 9 -18.42 -110.72 39.19
N GLU A 10 -18.88 -109.80 40.04
CA GLU A 10 -18.85 -108.35 39.78
C GLU A 10 -17.42 -107.81 39.66
N LEU A 11 -16.51 -108.26 40.53
CA LEU A 11 -15.09 -107.90 40.45
C LEU A 11 -14.43 -108.43 39.16
N LYS A 12 -14.77 -109.65 38.72
CA LYS A 12 -14.30 -110.20 37.44
C LYS A 12 -14.80 -109.42 36.23
N ALA A 13 -16.07 -109.02 36.23
CA ALA A 13 -16.64 -108.20 35.15
C ALA A 13 -15.99 -106.81 35.10
N LYS A 14 -15.68 -106.21 36.26
CA LYS A 14 -15.02 -104.91 36.35
C LYS A 14 -13.54 -104.97 35.93
N ILE A 15 -12.83 -106.06 36.26
CA ILE A 15 -11.47 -106.30 35.78
C ILE A 15 -11.46 -106.48 34.25
N ALA A 16 -12.38 -107.27 33.69
CA ALA A 16 -12.47 -107.45 32.25
C ALA A 16 -12.76 -106.12 31.50
N GLY A 17 -13.62 -105.27 32.06
CA GLY A 17 -13.87 -103.93 31.51
C GLY A 17 -12.65 -103.01 31.58
N LEU A 18 -11.89 -103.06 32.68
CA LEU A 18 -10.65 -102.28 32.84
C LEU A 18 -9.51 -102.80 31.93
N GLU A 19 -9.42 -104.11 31.71
CA GLU A 19 -8.47 -104.72 30.77
C GLU A 19 -8.77 -104.32 29.32
N GLU A 20 -10.05 -104.19 28.97
CA GLU A 20 -10.48 -103.72 27.64
C GLU A 20 -10.26 -102.20 27.48
N GLU A 21 -10.49 -101.40 28.52
CA GLU A 21 -10.12 -99.98 28.56
C GLU A 21 -8.60 -99.77 28.47
N GLU A 22 -7.80 -100.56 29.19
CA GLU A 22 -6.33 -100.54 29.13
C GLU A 22 -5.84 -100.86 27.71
N LYS A 23 -6.40 -101.89 27.08
CA LYS A 23 -6.08 -102.26 25.71
C LYS A 23 -6.43 -101.14 24.73
N SER A 24 -7.61 -100.54 24.83
CA SER A 24 -8.02 -99.43 23.96
C SER A 24 -7.13 -98.19 24.16
N THR A 25 -6.71 -97.92 25.41
CA THR A 25 -5.83 -96.80 25.75
C THR A 25 -4.42 -97.03 25.23
N MET A 26 -3.91 -98.26 25.30
CA MET A 26 -2.62 -98.66 24.72
C MET A 26 -2.59 -98.55 23.19
N GLU A 27 -3.70 -98.90 22.52
CA GLU A 27 -3.83 -98.68 21.07
C GLU A 27 -3.84 -97.19 20.74
N ARG A 28 -4.53 -96.37 21.55
CA ARG A 28 -4.55 -94.90 21.40
C ARG A 28 -3.17 -94.28 21.61
N ILE A 29 -2.38 -94.76 22.58
CA ILE A 29 -1.01 -94.31 22.81
C ILE A 29 -0.14 -94.61 21.58
N LYS A 30 -0.21 -95.83 21.03
CA LYS A 30 0.55 -96.19 19.82
C LYS A 30 0.18 -95.31 18.62
N GLU A 31 -1.10 -94.99 18.44
CA GLU A 31 -1.55 -94.10 17.37
C GLU A 31 -1.02 -92.66 17.56
N LEU A 32 -1.04 -92.15 18.81
CA LEU A 32 -0.51 -90.84 19.14
C LEU A 32 1.02 -90.77 18.97
N GLU A 33 1.75 -91.81 19.36
CA GLU A 33 3.20 -91.91 19.13
C GLU A 33 3.54 -91.87 17.64
N LYS A 34 2.77 -92.58 16.80
CA LYS A 34 2.93 -92.54 15.35
C LYS A 34 2.69 -91.12 14.80
N ARG A 35 1.63 -90.44 15.26
CA ARG A 35 1.37 -89.04 14.88
C ARG A 35 2.47 -88.08 15.35
N ILE A 36 3.04 -88.28 16.54
CA ILE A 36 4.16 -87.49 17.04
C ILE A 36 5.40 -87.68 16.16
N ALA A 37 5.67 -88.91 15.71
CA ALA A 37 6.77 -89.18 14.78
C ALA A 37 6.54 -88.50 13.42
N GLU A 38 5.33 -88.58 12.87
CA GLU A 38 4.95 -87.89 11.62
C GLU A 38 5.09 -86.36 11.73
N PHE A 39 4.65 -85.76 12.84
CA PHE A 39 4.81 -84.32 13.07
C PHE A 39 6.27 -83.91 13.25
N HIS A 40 7.09 -84.73 13.91
CA HIS A 40 8.52 -84.49 14.01
C HIS A 40 9.20 -84.52 12.65
N ASP A 41 8.83 -85.48 11.79
CA ASP A 41 9.39 -85.58 10.45
C ASP A 41 8.96 -84.40 9.58
N ARG A 42 7.68 -83.99 9.63
CA ARG A 42 7.19 -82.79 8.95
C ARG A 42 7.89 -81.52 9.43
N LEU A 43 8.12 -81.37 10.73
CA LEU A 43 8.83 -80.21 11.29
C LEU A 43 10.28 -80.18 10.81
N LYS A 44 10.96 -81.33 10.82
CA LYS A 44 12.37 -81.45 10.46
C LYS A 44 12.61 -81.31 8.95
N ASN A 45 11.82 -82.01 8.14
CA ASN A 45 12.06 -82.14 6.70
C ASN A 45 11.32 -81.08 5.88
N THR A 46 10.12 -80.67 6.28
CA THR A 46 9.34 -79.69 5.51
C THR A 46 9.49 -78.28 6.07
N VAL A 47 9.12 -78.08 7.35
CA VAL A 47 9.03 -76.72 7.91
C VAL A 47 10.41 -76.08 8.05
N ARG A 48 11.38 -76.79 8.63
CA ARG A 48 12.76 -76.27 8.76
C ARG A 48 13.44 -76.09 7.41
N HIS A 49 13.16 -76.93 6.42
CA HIS A 49 13.70 -76.77 5.07
C HIS A 49 13.14 -75.52 4.40
N ASN A 50 11.82 -75.34 4.38
CA ASN A 50 11.19 -74.15 3.81
C ASN A 50 11.63 -72.86 4.51
N ILE A 51 11.79 -72.87 5.85
CA ILE A 51 12.32 -71.71 6.57
C ILE A 51 13.75 -71.40 6.14
N LYS A 52 14.59 -72.41 5.90
CA LYS A 52 15.96 -72.21 5.40
C LYS A 52 15.94 -71.64 3.99
N GLU A 53 15.13 -72.19 3.08
CA GLU A 53 14.98 -71.68 1.72
C GLU A 53 14.49 -70.22 1.71
N CYS A 54 13.42 -69.91 2.45
CA CYS A 54 12.93 -68.53 2.57
C CYS A 54 14.01 -67.59 3.13
N LYS A 55 14.85 -68.04 4.08
CA LYS A 55 15.96 -67.22 4.60
C LYS A 55 17.05 -66.98 3.55
N VAL A 56 17.35 -67.97 2.70
CA VAL A 56 18.30 -67.83 1.59
C VAL A 56 17.74 -66.84 0.57
N GLN A 57 16.50 -67.03 0.13
CA GLN A 57 15.81 -66.12 -0.79
C GLN A 57 15.76 -64.68 -0.26
N LEU A 58 15.47 -64.50 1.03
CA LEU A 58 15.46 -63.17 1.66
C LEU A 58 16.86 -62.55 1.68
N LYS A 59 17.92 -63.35 1.89
CA LYS A 59 19.31 -62.88 1.83
C LYS A 59 19.72 -62.50 0.41
N GLU A 60 19.31 -63.26 -0.60
CA GLU A 60 19.58 -62.97 -2.02
C GLU A 60 18.82 -61.74 -2.50
N ALA A 61 17.52 -61.62 -2.19
CA ALA A 61 16.73 -60.45 -2.49
C ALA A 61 17.29 -59.19 -1.81
N ARG A 62 17.75 -59.29 -0.56
CA ARG A 62 18.46 -58.20 0.12
C ARG A 62 19.76 -57.83 -0.58
N LYS A 63 20.51 -58.78 -1.10
CA LYS A 63 21.76 -58.52 -1.82
C LYS A 63 21.50 -57.81 -3.16
N GLN A 64 20.45 -58.19 -3.89
CA GLN A 64 20.02 -57.51 -5.12
C GLN A 64 19.54 -56.07 -4.85
N VAL A 65 18.83 -55.83 -3.75
CA VAL A 65 18.42 -54.47 -3.36
C VAL A 65 19.60 -53.63 -2.86
N LEU A 66 20.66 -54.26 -2.36
CA LEU A 66 21.87 -53.58 -1.87
C LEU A 66 22.82 -53.15 -3.00
N GLU A 67 22.57 -53.57 -4.24
CA GLU A 67 23.15 -52.91 -5.41
C GLU A 67 22.49 -51.53 -5.53
N SER A 68 23.02 -50.58 -4.75
CA SER A 68 22.61 -49.19 -4.73
C SER A 68 22.52 -48.67 -6.16
N ILE A 69 21.33 -48.29 -6.59
CA ILE A 69 21.14 -47.56 -7.84
C ILE A 69 22.04 -46.32 -7.74
N ASP A 70 22.98 -46.17 -8.67
CA ASP A 70 23.87 -45.02 -8.69
C ASP A 70 23.06 -43.77 -9.06
N THR A 71 22.72 -42.98 -8.04
CA THR A 71 21.95 -41.74 -8.21
C THR A 71 22.84 -40.52 -8.41
N MET A 72 24.18 -40.69 -8.46
CA MET A 72 25.12 -39.56 -8.49
C MET A 72 24.92 -38.71 -9.74
N GLU A 73 24.83 -39.35 -10.92
CA GLU A 73 24.58 -38.63 -12.18
C GLU A 73 23.25 -37.86 -12.19
N LEU A 74 22.21 -38.41 -11.55
CA LEU A 74 20.91 -37.73 -11.46
C LEU A 74 20.97 -36.53 -10.52
N ARG A 75 21.70 -36.62 -9.41
CA ARG A 75 21.91 -35.48 -8.49
C ARG A 75 22.71 -34.38 -9.18
N ASP A 76 23.75 -34.73 -9.93
CA ASP A 76 24.56 -33.74 -10.65
C ASP A 76 23.73 -33.04 -11.73
N LYS A 77 22.85 -33.76 -12.43
CA LYS A 77 21.91 -33.16 -13.40
C LYS A 77 20.92 -32.21 -12.73
N ILE A 78 20.36 -32.59 -11.58
CA ILE A 78 19.42 -31.73 -10.83
C ILE A 78 20.13 -30.48 -10.34
N PHE A 79 21.32 -30.63 -9.73
CA PHE A 79 22.11 -29.49 -9.24
C PHE A 79 22.46 -28.52 -10.37
N ASN A 80 22.94 -29.03 -11.51
CA ASN A 80 23.25 -28.19 -12.66
C ASN A 80 21.99 -27.49 -13.22
N ALA A 81 20.85 -28.17 -13.24
CA ALA A 81 19.59 -27.57 -13.67
C ALA A 81 19.14 -26.45 -12.72
N GLU A 82 19.30 -26.62 -11.40
CA GLU A 82 19.00 -25.59 -10.41
C GLU A 82 19.88 -24.35 -10.59
N VAL A 83 21.19 -24.53 -10.77
CA VAL A 83 22.13 -23.43 -11.03
C VAL A 83 21.77 -22.67 -12.31
N VAL A 84 21.43 -23.39 -13.38
CA VAL A 84 21.01 -22.78 -14.65
C VAL A 84 19.69 -22.03 -14.46
N ASN A 85 18.70 -22.62 -13.80
CA ASN A 85 17.41 -22.01 -13.54
C ASN A 85 17.53 -20.74 -12.68
N GLU A 86 18.39 -20.76 -11.65
CA GLU A 86 18.69 -19.58 -10.86
C GLU A 86 19.24 -18.45 -11.74
N SER A 87 20.19 -18.75 -12.62
CA SER A 87 20.76 -17.76 -13.53
C SER A 87 19.72 -17.19 -14.51
N ILE A 88 18.78 -18.01 -15.00
CA ILE A 88 17.68 -17.59 -15.86
C ILE A 88 16.71 -16.70 -15.06
N GLY A 89 16.37 -17.07 -13.83
CA GLY A 89 15.53 -16.28 -12.94
C GLY A 89 16.13 -14.90 -12.66
N GLN A 90 17.43 -14.84 -12.38
CA GLN A 90 18.15 -13.58 -12.20
C GLN A 90 18.13 -12.70 -13.47
N ARG A 91 18.31 -13.29 -14.66
CA ARG A 91 18.19 -12.57 -15.94
C ARG A 91 16.77 -12.07 -16.20
N GLY A 92 15.76 -12.89 -15.93
CA GLY A 92 14.35 -12.51 -16.03
C GLY A 92 14.03 -11.31 -15.14
N ARG A 93 14.40 -11.39 -13.85
CA ARG A 93 14.23 -10.30 -12.88
C ARG A 93 14.97 -9.04 -13.30
N LYS A 94 16.19 -9.15 -13.83
CA LYS A 94 16.94 -8.00 -14.36
C LYS A 94 16.18 -7.34 -15.52
N ASN A 95 15.66 -8.12 -16.46
CA ASN A 95 14.93 -7.59 -17.61
C ASN A 95 13.62 -6.91 -17.19
N GLU A 96 12.88 -7.48 -16.24
CA GLU A 96 11.68 -6.88 -15.66
C GLU A 96 11.99 -5.55 -14.99
N LEU A 97 13.04 -5.50 -14.15
CA LEU A 97 13.46 -4.27 -13.49
C LEU A 97 13.93 -3.21 -14.48
N LEU A 98 14.63 -3.60 -15.55
CA LEU A 98 15.04 -2.67 -16.61
C LEU A 98 13.84 -2.12 -17.38
N ALA A 99 12.86 -2.97 -17.71
CA ALA A 99 11.64 -2.52 -18.37
C ALA A 99 10.84 -1.55 -17.49
N ALA A 100 10.69 -1.88 -16.20
CA ALA A 100 10.04 -1.00 -15.23
C ALA A 100 10.78 0.35 -15.07
N ALA A 101 12.12 0.32 -15.01
CA ALA A 101 12.94 1.52 -14.92
C ALA A 101 12.79 2.41 -16.17
N LEU A 102 12.82 1.81 -17.38
CA LEU A 102 12.62 2.54 -18.63
C LEU A 102 11.23 3.18 -18.71
N SER A 103 10.17 2.45 -18.34
CA SER A 103 8.81 2.99 -18.29
C SER A 103 8.72 4.17 -17.32
N THR A 104 9.23 3.99 -16.10
CA THR A 104 9.21 5.04 -15.07
C THR A 104 10.01 6.27 -15.50
N GLU A 105 11.14 6.08 -16.19
CA GLU A 105 11.95 7.17 -16.74
C GLU A 105 11.21 7.95 -17.84
N GLN A 106 10.48 7.24 -18.71
CA GLN A 106 9.64 7.86 -19.74
C GLN A 106 8.51 8.68 -19.12
N ASP A 107 7.81 8.12 -18.12
CA ASP A 107 6.74 8.79 -17.40
C ASP A 107 7.27 10.06 -16.69
N ALA A 108 8.42 9.95 -16.03
CA ALA A 108 9.07 11.09 -15.39
C ALA A 108 9.43 12.18 -16.41
N LYS A 109 10.01 11.82 -17.56
CA LYS A 109 10.32 12.77 -18.64
C LYS A 109 9.07 13.45 -19.19
N GLU A 110 7.97 12.72 -19.35
CA GLU A 110 6.70 13.28 -19.83
C GLU A 110 6.08 14.24 -18.79
N LEU A 111 6.06 13.85 -17.52
CA LEU A 111 5.57 14.70 -16.43
C LEU A 111 6.38 15.99 -16.31
N THR A 112 7.71 15.90 -16.37
CA THR A 112 8.60 17.08 -16.38
C THR A 112 8.29 18.00 -17.55
N LYS A 113 8.12 17.47 -18.77
CA LYS A 113 7.70 18.28 -19.93
C LYS A 113 6.36 18.97 -19.72
N LYS A 114 5.37 18.27 -19.14
CA LYS A 114 4.06 18.85 -18.82
C LYS A 114 4.17 19.95 -17.76
N MET A 115 5.04 19.79 -16.77
CA MET A 115 5.30 20.82 -15.75
C MET A 115 5.92 22.07 -16.37
N GLU A 116 6.95 21.92 -17.20
CA GLU A 116 7.59 23.05 -17.89
C GLU A 116 6.61 23.78 -18.81
N LEU A 117 5.80 23.04 -19.58
CA LEU A 117 4.77 23.64 -20.43
C LEU A 117 3.74 24.44 -19.62
N ARG A 118 3.33 23.95 -18.43
CA ARG A 118 2.42 24.68 -17.54
C ARG A 118 3.10 25.92 -16.96
N LYS A 119 4.38 25.84 -16.61
CA LYS A 119 5.15 26.99 -16.10
C LYS A 119 5.25 28.08 -17.16
N GLN A 120 5.56 27.71 -18.41
CA GLN A 120 5.58 28.64 -19.54
C GLN A 120 4.21 29.27 -19.78
N LYS A 121 3.15 28.47 -19.88
CA LYS A 121 1.78 28.98 -20.04
C LYS A 121 1.36 29.93 -18.93
N LYS A 122 1.77 29.67 -17.67
CA LYS A 122 1.51 30.57 -16.55
C LYS A 122 2.21 31.91 -16.76
N THR A 123 3.51 31.91 -17.08
CA THR A 123 4.26 33.14 -17.31
C THR A 123 3.71 33.93 -18.50
N GLU A 124 3.38 33.25 -19.60
CA GLU A 124 2.76 33.86 -20.78
C GLU A 124 1.39 34.46 -20.46
N ALA A 125 0.54 33.75 -19.71
CA ALA A 125 -0.77 34.25 -19.31
C ALA A 125 -0.68 35.48 -18.39
N ILE A 126 0.31 35.52 -17.49
CA ILE A 126 0.55 36.67 -16.61
C ILE A 126 1.10 37.85 -17.42
N ALA A 127 2.03 37.61 -18.35
CA ALA A 127 2.58 38.66 -19.20
C ALA A 127 1.57 39.22 -20.22
N ALA A 128 0.62 38.41 -20.67
CA ALA A 128 -0.45 38.81 -21.58
C ALA A 128 -1.67 39.41 -20.88
N ALA A 129 -1.74 39.35 -19.54
CA ALA A 129 -2.83 39.93 -18.80
C ALA A 129 -2.70 41.46 -18.75
N ASP A 130 -3.79 42.17 -18.95
CA ASP A 130 -3.86 43.61 -18.75
C ASP A 130 -3.77 43.90 -17.24
N MET A 131 -2.54 44.15 -16.77
CA MET A 131 -2.28 44.41 -15.36
C MET A 131 -2.82 45.80 -14.96
N PRO A 132 -3.45 45.94 -13.78
CA PRO A 132 -3.96 47.22 -13.29
C PRO A 132 -2.91 48.33 -13.10
N ALA A 133 -1.66 47.94 -12.85
CA ALA A 133 -0.53 48.83 -12.65
C ALA A 133 0.70 48.26 -13.39
N GLU A 134 1.49 49.14 -13.99
CA GLU A 134 2.77 48.79 -14.59
C GLU A 134 3.72 48.26 -13.50
N GLY A 135 4.54 47.27 -13.83
CA GLY A 135 5.46 46.64 -12.86
C GLY A 135 4.80 45.68 -11.86
N LEU A 136 3.47 45.53 -11.87
CA LEU A 136 2.77 44.54 -11.04
C LEU A 136 2.89 43.13 -11.63
N GLY A 137 3.30 42.18 -10.80
CA GLY A 137 3.51 40.80 -11.19
C GLY A 137 3.01 39.80 -10.15
N LEU A 138 2.75 38.58 -10.60
CA LEU A 138 2.40 37.45 -9.74
C LEU A 138 3.43 36.33 -9.93
N GLU A 139 4.22 36.05 -8.90
CA GLU A 139 5.22 34.98 -8.93
C GLU A 139 5.05 34.07 -7.72
N GLU A 140 5.07 32.75 -7.95
CA GLU A 140 4.93 31.74 -6.88
C GLU A 140 3.75 31.92 -5.91
N GLY A 141 2.68 32.60 -6.36
CA GLY A 141 1.50 32.87 -5.52
C GLY A 141 1.65 34.10 -4.61
N ARG A 142 2.70 34.89 -4.81
CA ARG A 142 2.91 36.19 -4.18
C ARG A 142 2.80 37.31 -5.20
N VAL A 143 2.41 38.49 -4.72
CA VAL A 143 2.34 39.71 -5.51
C VAL A 143 3.68 40.43 -5.39
N PHE A 144 4.21 40.87 -6.53
CA PHE A 144 5.42 41.66 -6.63
C PHE A 144 5.11 42.97 -7.35
N TYR A 145 5.77 44.04 -6.94
CA TYR A 145 5.75 45.33 -7.62
C TYR A 145 7.19 45.76 -7.87
N GLU A 146 7.54 46.02 -9.13
CA GLU A 146 8.91 46.35 -9.58
C GLU A 146 9.99 45.35 -9.10
N GLY A 147 9.61 44.08 -8.97
CA GLY A 147 10.51 43.00 -8.52
C GLY A 147 10.67 42.91 -6.99
N VAL A 148 10.00 43.76 -6.23
CA VAL A 148 9.97 43.72 -4.75
C VAL A 148 8.67 43.06 -4.28
N PRO A 149 8.69 42.18 -3.27
CA PRO A 149 7.46 41.66 -2.66
C PRO A 149 6.54 42.81 -2.23
N PHE A 150 5.26 42.74 -2.59
CA PHE A 150 4.33 43.86 -2.40
C PHE A 150 4.20 44.32 -0.95
N ASP A 151 4.34 43.40 0.01
CA ASP A 151 4.34 43.66 1.45
C ASP A 151 5.60 44.43 1.93
N GLN A 152 6.64 44.47 1.11
CA GLN A 152 7.92 45.16 1.38
C GLN A 152 8.08 46.48 0.60
N CYS A 153 7.15 46.79 -0.31
CA CYS A 153 7.12 48.08 -0.98
C CYS A 153 6.87 49.22 0.01
N SER A 154 7.24 50.45 -0.34
CA SER A 154 6.94 51.61 0.50
C SER A 154 5.43 51.86 0.59
N SER A 155 4.98 52.53 1.67
CA SER A 155 3.56 52.84 1.86
C SER A 155 2.95 53.61 0.67
N ALA A 156 3.71 54.52 0.07
CA ALA A 156 3.27 55.29 -1.09
C ALA A 156 3.11 54.41 -2.35
N GLU A 157 4.03 53.48 -2.61
CA GLU A 157 3.94 52.52 -3.72
C GLU A 157 2.77 51.56 -3.51
N GLN A 158 2.62 51.00 -2.31
CA GLN A 158 1.50 50.13 -1.96
C GLN A 158 0.16 50.84 -2.19
N LEU A 159 0.06 52.12 -1.81
CA LEU A 159 -1.14 52.92 -2.03
C LEU A 159 -1.43 53.14 -3.52
N ARG A 160 -0.43 53.59 -4.30
CA ARG A 160 -0.58 53.81 -5.75
C ARG A 160 -1.07 52.56 -6.46
N VAL A 161 -0.45 51.41 -6.20
CA VAL A 161 -0.83 50.13 -6.80
C VAL A 161 -2.24 49.72 -6.35
N SER A 162 -2.58 49.87 -5.07
CA SER A 162 -3.90 49.51 -4.56
C SER A 162 -5.02 50.33 -5.19
N VAL A 163 -4.80 51.64 -5.34
CA VAL A 163 -5.74 52.55 -6.01
C VAL A 163 -5.88 52.19 -7.49
N ALA A 164 -4.77 51.90 -8.17
CA ALA A 164 -4.79 51.46 -9.57
C ALA A 164 -5.59 50.15 -9.75
N ILE A 165 -5.43 49.19 -8.84
CA ILE A 165 -6.22 47.96 -8.80
C ILE A 165 -7.70 48.26 -8.60
N ALA A 166 -8.06 49.11 -7.64
CA ALA A 166 -9.45 49.49 -7.38
C ALA A 166 -10.12 50.12 -8.62
N MET A 167 -9.41 50.99 -9.32
CA MET A 167 -9.88 51.60 -10.58
C MET A 167 -10.04 50.56 -11.70
N ALA A 168 -9.08 49.64 -11.85
CA ALA A 168 -9.14 48.62 -12.90
C ALA A 168 -10.27 47.60 -12.70
N VAL A 169 -10.64 47.30 -11.44
CA VAL A 169 -11.73 46.37 -11.13
C VAL A 169 -13.10 46.95 -11.50
N ASN A 170 -13.31 48.26 -11.32
CA ASN A 170 -14.60 48.93 -11.58
C ASN A 170 -14.48 50.16 -12.50
N PRO A 171 -14.10 50.01 -13.77
CA PRO A 171 -13.82 51.14 -14.66
C PRO A 171 -15.05 51.92 -15.12
N LYS A 172 -16.27 51.36 -14.95
CA LYS A 172 -17.52 51.97 -15.43
C LYS A 172 -18.10 52.98 -14.45
N LEU A 173 -18.09 52.63 -13.16
CA LEU A 173 -18.55 53.52 -12.10
C LEU A 173 -17.32 54.15 -11.48
N LYS A 174 -16.98 55.36 -11.97
CA LYS A 174 -15.75 56.04 -11.61
C LYS A 174 -15.83 56.75 -10.24
N VAL A 175 -16.20 55.99 -9.21
CA VAL A 175 -16.27 56.46 -7.83
C VAL A 175 -15.40 55.56 -6.96
N LEU A 176 -14.43 56.16 -6.28
CA LEU A 176 -13.61 55.51 -5.25
C LEU A 176 -14.12 55.93 -3.87
N ARG A 177 -14.44 54.95 -3.03
CA ARG A 177 -14.78 55.17 -1.63
C ARG A 177 -13.60 54.81 -0.75
N LEU A 178 -13.11 55.78 0.03
CA LEU A 178 -12.06 55.59 1.02
C LEU A 178 -12.70 55.60 2.41
N GLU A 179 -12.59 54.45 3.07
CA GLU A 179 -12.90 54.31 4.49
C GLU A 179 -11.69 54.78 5.32
N GLU A 180 -11.94 55.25 6.54
CA GLU A 180 -10.90 55.66 7.49
C GLU A 180 -9.89 56.69 6.95
N GLY A 181 -10.37 57.63 6.12
CA GLY A 181 -9.54 58.66 5.49
C GLY A 181 -8.75 59.56 6.44
N SER A 182 -9.14 59.60 7.73
CA SER A 182 -8.39 60.26 8.80
C SER A 182 -7.00 59.66 9.06
N LEU A 183 -6.74 58.41 8.64
CA LEU A 183 -5.44 57.76 8.79
C LEU A 183 -4.44 58.13 7.67
N LEU A 184 -4.92 58.75 6.58
CA LEU A 184 -4.10 59.17 5.47
C LEU A 184 -3.50 60.56 5.75
N ASP A 185 -2.20 60.68 5.57
CA ASP A 185 -1.52 61.98 5.57
C ASP A 185 -1.78 62.77 4.28
N GLU A 186 -1.41 64.04 4.28
CA GLU A 186 -1.63 64.95 3.15
C GLU A 186 -0.95 64.45 1.86
N ASN A 187 0.23 63.84 1.96
CA ASN A 187 0.96 63.33 0.79
C ASN A 187 0.20 62.15 0.15
N HIS A 188 -0.31 61.21 0.95
CA HIS A 188 -1.10 60.09 0.45
C HIS A 188 -2.42 60.58 -0.18
N LEU A 189 -3.08 61.58 0.41
CA LEU A 189 -4.28 62.19 -0.16
C LEU A 189 -4.00 62.87 -1.51
N GLU A 190 -2.88 63.58 -1.62
CA GLU A 190 -2.45 64.22 -2.88
C GLU A 190 -2.20 63.17 -3.97
N ILE A 191 -1.50 62.07 -3.64
CA ILE A 191 -1.29 60.94 -4.56
C ILE A 191 -2.62 60.38 -5.09
N ILE A 192 -3.60 60.16 -4.20
CA ILE A 192 -4.91 59.64 -4.61
C ILE A 192 -5.64 60.66 -5.49
N ALA A 193 -5.59 61.94 -5.13
CA ALA A 193 -6.23 63.01 -5.89
C ALA A 193 -5.64 63.16 -7.30
N GLU A 194 -4.32 63.06 -7.46
CA GLU A 194 -3.64 63.05 -8.75
C GLU A 194 -4.10 61.88 -9.62
N MET A 195 -4.06 60.66 -9.08
CA MET A 195 -4.47 59.46 -9.82
C MET A 195 -5.94 59.49 -10.22
N ALA A 196 -6.80 59.97 -9.32
CA ALA A 196 -8.22 60.12 -9.59
C ALA A 196 -8.48 61.16 -10.68
N ARG A 197 -7.79 62.30 -10.65
CA ARG A 197 -7.89 63.34 -11.68
C ARG A 197 -7.44 62.84 -13.05
N GLU A 198 -6.32 62.12 -13.11
CA GLU A 198 -5.78 61.58 -14.37
C GLU A 198 -6.76 60.63 -15.07
N LYS A 199 -7.52 59.83 -14.29
CA LYS A 199 -8.45 58.82 -14.82
C LYS A 199 -9.93 59.24 -14.73
N ASP A 200 -10.19 60.48 -14.33
CA ASP A 200 -11.53 61.07 -14.18
C ASP A 200 -12.42 60.28 -13.19
N TYR A 201 -11.89 60.01 -12.00
CA TYR A 201 -12.61 59.39 -10.88
C TYR A 201 -13.01 60.43 -9.84
N GLN A 202 -14.20 60.24 -9.28
CA GLN A 202 -14.63 60.92 -8.07
C GLN A 202 -14.14 60.14 -6.85
N VAL A 203 -13.58 60.83 -5.86
CA VAL A 203 -13.15 60.21 -4.59
C VAL A 203 -14.08 60.69 -3.48
N TRP A 204 -14.69 59.73 -2.78
CA TRP A 204 -15.47 59.96 -1.56
C TRP A 204 -14.65 59.45 -0.39
N ILE A 205 -14.37 60.35 0.55
CA ILE A 205 -13.54 60.05 1.72
C ILE A 205 -14.29 60.45 2.98
N GLU A 206 -14.36 59.54 3.94
CA GLU A 206 -14.83 59.86 5.27
C GLU A 206 -13.66 60.37 6.13
N ARG A 207 -13.86 61.48 6.83
CA ARG A 207 -12.87 62.05 7.74
C ARG A 207 -13.57 62.61 8.97
N VAL A 208 -12.84 62.61 10.09
CA VAL A 208 -13.21 63.37 11.28
C VAL A 208 -12.60 64.76 11.15
N ASP A 209 -13.44 65.78 11.16
CA ASP A 209 -13.01 67.18 11.07
C ASP A 209 -13.83 68.02 12.05
N ASP A 210 -13.16 68.60 13.04
CA ASP A 210 -13.79 69.47 14.04
C ASP A 210 -14.18 70.83 13.45
N SER A 211 -13.57 71.24 12.32
CA SER A 211 -13.92 72.50 11.66
C SER A 211 -15.27 72.44 10.97
N GLY A 212 -15.67 71.23 10.53
CA GLY A 212 -16.90 70.97 9.79
C GLY A 212 -17.02 71.79 8.50
N SER A 213 -15.90 72.23 7.91
CA SER A 213 -15.91 73.26 6.86
C SER A 213 -15.96 72.71 5.43
N VAL A 214 -15.77 71.39 5.26
CA VAL A 214 -15.67 70.74 3.95
C VAL A 214 -16.62 69.54 3.86
N GLY A 215 -17.41 69.50 2.78
CA GLY A 215 -18.25 68.35 2.42
C GLY A 215 -19.56 68.24 3.22
N ILE A 216 -20.09 67.02 3.28
CA ILE A 216 -21.33 66.69 4.00
C ILE A 216 -20.96 66.35 5.44
N VAL A 217 -21.38 67.21 6.38
CA VAL A 217 -21.13 67.02 7.81
C VAL A 217 -22.30 66.27 8.43
N MET A 218 -22.01 65.13 9.05
CA MET A 218 -22.99 64.32 9.77
C MET A 218 -22.74 64.37 11.29
N GLU A 219 -23.79 64.54 12.07
CA GLU A 219 -23.78 64.50 13.54
C GLU A 219 -25.07 63.81 14.02
N ASP A 220 -24.97 62.92 15.01
CA ASP A 220 -26.10 62.16 15.58
C ASP A 220 -27.00 61.45 14.54
N GLY A 221 -26.40 60.95 13.46
CA GLY A 221 -27.11 60.25 12.39
C GLY A 221 -27.91 61.14 11.44
N MET A 222 -27.74 62.46 11.53
CA MET A 222 -28.39 63.46 10.68
C MET A 222 -27.36 64.32 9.94
N VAL A 223 -27.74 64.88 8.80
CA VAL A 223 -26.92 65.88 8.10
C VAL A 223 -27.01 67.19 8.88
N LYS A 224 -25.88 67.64 9.45
CA LYS A 224 -25.77 68.90 10.19
C LYS A 224 -25.54 70.08 9.25
N ALA A 225 -24.70 69.89 8.23
CA ALA A 225 -24.39 70.90 7.24
C ALA A 225 -23.97 70.27 5.91
N ASP A 226 -24.35 70.91 4.80
CA ASP A 226 -23.93 70.57 3.45
C ASP A 226 -23.09 71.73 2.92
N HIS A 227 -21.78 71.62 3.07
CA HIS A 227 -20.85 72.58 2.52
C HIS A 227 -20.52 72.12 1.10
N GLN A 228 -21.26 72.67 0.13
CA GLN A 228 -20.93 72.49 -1.28
C GLN A 228 -19.52 73.03 -1.50
N VAL A 229 -18.56 72.13 -1.74
CA VAL A 229 -17.26 72.49 -2.24
C VAL A 229 -17.49 72.96 -3.67
N VAL A 230 -17.41 74.27 -3.90
CA VAL A 230 -17.44 74.85 -5.25
C VAL A 230 -16.27 74.20 -5.98
N GLN A 231 -16.57 73.40 -7.01
CA GLN A 231 -15.55 72.92 -7.92
C GLN A 231 -14.85 74.16 -8.48
N GLU A 232 -13.56 74.32 -8.21
CA GLU A 232 -12.74 75.24 -9.00
C GLU A 232 -12.86 74.77 -10.45
N GLU A 233 -13.57 75.56 -11.26
CA GLU A 233 -13.57 75.45 -12.70
C GLU A 233 -12.13 75.58 -13.19
N LEU A 234 -11.46 74.46 -13.41
CA LEU A 234 -10.44 74.38 -14.45
C LEU A 234 -11.12 73.83 -15.70
N ILE A 235 -11.60 74.75 -16.54
CA ILE A 235 -12.01 74.53 -17.93
C ILE A 235 -10.97 75.24 -18.81
N PRO A 236 -10.60 74.77 -20.01
CA PRO A 236 -10.77 73.44 -20.61
C PRO A 236 -9.46 72.65 -20.77
#